data_AF-A0A7C2A9H0-F1
#
_entry.id   AF-A0A7C2A9H0-F1
#
_cell.length_a   1.000
_cell.length_b   1.000
_cell.length_c   1.000
_cell.angle_alpha   90.00
_cell.angle_beta   90.00
_cell.angle_gamma   90.00
#
_symmetry.space_group_name_H-M   'P 1'
#
loop_
_entity.id
_entity.type
_entity.pdbx_description
1 polymer ?
#
loop_
_entity_poly.entity_id
_entity_poly.type
_entity_poly.pdbx_seq_one_letter_code
_entity_poly.pdbx_strand_id
1 'polypeptide(L)'
;MNFDISHHPAKISVIEELKGRSGWLILRRLVIDSFDREEYLLFSGFDDNGRLLDQETCEKLFNCQGTVSICDEMPSPVKDRLNIEAERHGKATISRSLEENNRHFSEARERLEKWADDMVLAAEKELKDTKERIKALTRQARLATTTEEQHKIQEQIRDLEKKKRRQRQSIFDIEDEIVGKRDALIEALERRMAQKTTTEELFTIRWTVA
;
A
#
# COMPACT_ATOMS: atom_id res chain seq x y z
N MET A 1 25.30 1.92 -28.15
CA MET A 1 24.40 0.78 -28.42
C MET A 1 23.48 1.18 -29.57
N ASN A 2 23.42 0.36 -30.62
CA ASN A 2 22.58 0.62 -31.78
C ASN A 2 21.44 -0.40 -31.80
N PHE A 3 20.20 0.07 -31.71
CA PHE A 3 18.99 -0.74 -31.65
C PHE A 3 18.40 -0.89 -33.06
N ASP A 4 18.16 -2.12 -33.48
CA ASP A 4 17.55 -2.45 -34.77
C ASP A 4 16.06 -2.74 -34.58
N ILE A 5 15.23 -1.94 -35.24
CA ILE A 5 13.77 -2.09 -35.27
C ILE A 5 13.26 -2.78 -36.54
N SER A 6 14.13 -3.06 -37.52
CA SER A 6 13.78 -3.61 -38.83
C SER A 6 13.46 -5.11 -38.79
N HIS A 7 14.04 -5.83 -37.81
CA HIS A 7 13.88 -7.29 -37.66
C HIS A 7 13.01 -7.70 -36.46
N HIS A 8 12.29 -6.76 -35.83
CA HIS A 8 11.44 -7.09 -34.68
C HIS A 8 10.10 -7.71 -35.13
N PRO A 9 9.70 -8.88 -34.61
CA PRO A 9 8.45 -9.56 -35.01
C PRO A 9 7.15 -8.80 -34.67
N ALA A 10 7.20 -7.75 -33.85
CA ALA A 10 6.05 -6.94 -33.49
C ALA A 10 6.41 -5.45 -33.64
N LYS A 11 5.50 -4.67 -34.22
CA LYS A 11 5.68 -3.24 -34.46
C LYS A 11 5.57 -2.47 -33.15
N ILE A 12 6.68 -1.93 -32.65
CA ILE A 12 6.68 -1.08 -31.46
C ILE A 12 6.59 0.38 -31.92
N SER A 13 5.37 0.88 -32.16
CA SER A 13 5.11 2.21 -32.72
C SER A 13 5.86 3.35 -32.00
N VAL A 14 6.07 3.22 -30.68
CA VAL A 14 6.77 4.21 -29.86
C VAL A 14 8.27 4.32 -30.21
N ILE A 15 8.91 3.20 -30.59
CA ILE A 15 10.34 3.22 -30.97
C ILE A 15 10.50 3.67 -32.43
N GLU A 16 9.51 3.45 -33.29
CA GLU A 16 9.57 3.94 -34.68
C GLU A 16 9.72 5.46 -34.76
N GLU A 17 9.12 6.21 -33.82
CA GLU A 17 9.30 7.66 -33.73
C GLU A 17 10.75 8.08 -33.44
N LEU A 18 11.55 7.16 -32.89
CA LEU A 18 12.96 7.36 -32.57
C LEU A 18 13.89 6.94 -33.73
N LYS A 19 13.37 6.40 -34.83
CA LYS A 19 14.19 5.97 -35.96
C LYS A 19 15.10 7.10 -36.45
N GLY A 20 16.40 6.80 -36.58
CA GLY A 20 17.44 7.76 -36.97
C GLY A 20 17.87 8.72 -35.86
N ARG A 21 17.30 8.61 -34.65
CA ARG A 21 17.69 9.43 -33.51
C ARG A 21 18.72 8.71 -32.65
N SER A 22 19.48 9.54 -31.94
CA SER A 22 20.39 9.09 -30.91
C SER A 22 20.15 9.91 -29.65
N GLY A 23 20.48 9.32 -28.50
CA GLY A 23 20.45 10.01 -27.22
C GLY A 23 21.36 9.38 -26.18
N TRP A 24 21.22 9.85 -24.95
CA TRP A 24 21.84 9.26 -23.77
C TRP A 24 20.78 8.70 -22.85
N LEU A 25 21.13 7.62 -22.16
CA LEU A 25 20.24 6.94 -21.23
C LEU A 25 21.07 6.39 -20.07
N ILE A 26 20.51 6.50 -18.87
CA ILE A 26 21.03 5.95 -17.63
C ILE A 26 19.99 5.04 -17.01
N LEU A 27 20.44 3.92 -16.46
CA LEU A 27 19.62 3.04 -15.63
C LEU A 27 20.13 3.08 -14.19
N ARG A 28 19.24 3.40 -13.26
CA ARG A 28 19.50 3.33 -11.82
C ARG A 28 18.62 2.31 -11.14
N ARG A 29 19.18 1.58 -10.19
CA ARG A 29 18.43 0.79 -9.23
C ARG A 29 18.13 1.66 -8.00
N LEU A 30 16.86 1.84 -7.70
CA LEU A 30 16.37 2.48 -6.48
C LEU A 30 15.80 1.40 -5.56
N VAL A 31 16.30 1.32 -4.34
CA VAL A 31 15.74 0.47 -3.29
C VAL A 31 15.18 1.36 -2.20
N ILE A 32 13.91 1.14 -1.89
CA ILE A 32 13.20 1.76 -0.78
C ILE A 32 12.98 0.69 0.28
N ASP A 33 13.69 0.83 1.40
CA ASP A 33 13.58 -0.07 2.54
C ASP A 33 12.66 0.57 3.59
N SER A 34 11.44 0.04 3.70
CA SER A 34 10.39 0.54 4.59
C SER A 34 9.72 -0.61 5.36
N PHE A 35 8.39 -0.63 5.48
CA PHE A 35 7.65 -1.80 5.96
C PHE A 35 7.79 -2.98 4.97
N ASP A 36 7.64 -2.67 3.69
CA ASP A 36 7.96 -3.57 2.59
C ASP A 36 9.18 -3.02 1.86
N ARG A 37 10.00 -3.92 1.32
CA ARG A 37 11.14 -3.57 0.47
C ARG A 37 10.66 -3.45 -0.97
N GLU A 38 10.76 -2.25 -1.51
CA GLU A 38 10.42 -1.95 -2.90
C GLU A 38 11.71 -1.73 -3.70
N GLU A 39 11.80 -2.35 -4.87
CA GLU A 39 12.92 -2.18 -5.79
C GLU A 39 12.44 -1.71 -7.16
N TYR A 40 13.08 -0.67 -7.67
CA TYR A 40 12.76 -0.06 -8.95
C TYR A 40 13.99 0.01 -9.84
N LEU A 41 13.78 -0.32 -11.10
CA LEU A 41 14.71 0.01 -12.18
C LEU A 41 14.18 1.28 -12.85
N LEU A 42 14.96 2.36 -12.76
CA LEU A 42 14.57 3.68 -13.23
C LEU A 42 15.42 4.06 -14.45
N PHE A 43 14.78 4.08 -15.60
CA PHE A 43 15.37 4.64 -16.80
C PHE A 43 15.19 6.16 -16.83
N SER A 44 16.24 6.86 -17.22
CA SER A 44 16.19 8.27 -17.55
C SER A 44 17.03 8.52 -18.79
N GLY A 45 16.54 9.31 -19.72
CA GLY A 45 17.26 9.57 -20.96
C GLY A 45 16.65 10.67 -21.79
N PHE A 46 17.42 11.17 -22.75
CA PHE A 46 16.97 12.16 -23.72
C PHE A 46 17.66 11.95 -25.06
N ASP A 47 17.00 12.38 -26.14
CA ASP A 47 17.60 12.43 -27.48
C ASP A 47 18.52 13.64 -27.67
N ASP A 48 19.32 13.68 -28.73
CA ASP A 48 20.28 14.77 -28.99
C ASP A 48 19.63 16.15 -29.15
N ASN A 49 18.34 16.19 -29.45
CA ASN A 49 17.55 17.42 -29.51
C ASN A 49 17.07 17.86 -28.11
N GLY A 50 17.38 17.09 -27.08
CA GLY A 50 17.02 17.34 -25.70
C GLY A 50 15.61 16.89 -25.32
N ARG A 51 14.90 16.11 -26.16
CA ARG A 51 13.59 15.55 -25.83
C ARG A 51 13.78 14.39 -24.85
N LEU A 52 13.12 14.48 -23.69
CA LEU A 52 13.11 13.40 -22.70
C LEU A 52 12.43 12.15 -23.26
N LEU A 53 12.98 10.99 -22.92
CA LEU A 53 12.34 9.69 -23.10
C LEU A 53 11.59 9.33 -21.81
N ASP A 54 10.37 8.82 -21.94
CA ASP A 54 9.68 8.21 -20.80
C ASP A 54 10.26 6.81 -20.50
N GLN A 55 9.94 6.30 -19.32
CA GLN A 55 10.44 5.01 -18.86
C GLN A 55 10.00 3.86 -19.79
N GLU A 56 8.76 3.86 -20.27
CA GLU A 56 8.23 2.82 -21.15
C GLU A 56 8.98 2.76 -22.49
N THR A 57 9.31 3.91 -23.07
CA THR A 57 10.11 4.00 -24.30
C THR A 57 11.51 3.44 -24.08
N CYS A 58 12.12 3.76 -22.94
CA CYS A 58 13.43 3.22 -22.57
C CYS A 58 13.40 1.71 -22.43
N GLU A 59 12.44 1.16 -21.70
CA GLU A 59 12.27 -0.30 -21.54
C GLU A 59 12.04 -1.00 -22.89
N LYS A 60 11.23 -0.39 -23.75
CA LYS A 60 10.96 -0.89 -25.10
C LYS A 60 12.20 -0.93 -25.98
N LEU A 61 13.14 0.00 -25.84
CA LEU A 61 14.44 -0.08 -26.54
C LEU A 61 15.18 -1.38 -26.20
N PHE A 62 15.14 -1.83 -24.93
CA PHE A 62 15.79 -3.07 -24.51
C PHE A 62 15.05 -4.35 -24.95
N ASN A 63 13.84 -4.22 -25.50
CA ASN A 63 13.15 -5.33 -26.18
C ASN A 63 13.60 -5.49 -27.64
N CYS A 64 14.23 -4.46 -28.23
CA CYS A 64 14.81 -4.54 -29.56
C CYS A 64 16.15 -5.27 -29.54
N GLN A 65 16.47 -5.93 -30.66
CA GLN A 65 17.84 -6.40 -30.88
C GLN A 65 18.77 -5.18 -30.98
N GLY A 66 19.98 -5.31 -30.43
CA GLY A 66 20.94 -4.22 -30.51
C GLY A 66 22.38 -4.71 -30.55
N THR A 67 23.23 -3.91 -31.17
CA THR A 67 24.67 -4.14 -31.21
C THR A 67 25.38 -3.15 -30.28
N VAL A 68 26.36 -3.65 -29.54
CA VAL A 68 27.21 -2.82 -28.70
C VAL A 68 28.33 -2.27 -29.57
N SER A 69 28.46 -0.94 -29.57
CA SER A 69 29.49 -0.20 -30.26
C SER A 69 30.25 0.65 -29.24
N ILE A 70 31.55 0.85 -29.49
CA ILE A 70 32.37 1.77 -28.71
C ILE A 70 31.78 3.17 -28.91
N CYS A 71 31.59 3.89 -27.81
CA CYS A 71 31.12 5.27 -27.80
C CYS A 71 32.21 6.17 -27.24
N ASP A 72 32.33 7.37 -27.78
CA ASP A 72 33.18 8.42 -27.23
C ASP A 72 32.73 8.80 -25.81
N GLU A 73 33.66 9.40 -25.06
CA GLU A 73 33.42 9.85 -23.69
C GLU A 73 32.24 10.83 -23.63
N MET A 74 31.35 10.61 -22.66
CA MET A 74 30.17 11.46 -22.48
C MET A 74 30.60 12.88 -22.09
N PRO A 75 30.16 13.92 -22.82
CA PRO A 75 30.49 15.30 -22.47
C PRO A 75 29.99 15.67 -21.06
N SER A 76 30.78 16.40 -20.28
CA SER A 76 30.40 16.80 -18.91
C SER A 76 29.00 17.45 -18.81
N PRO A 77 28.61 18.41 -19.69
CA PRO A 77 27.28 19.03 -19.60
C PRO A 77 26.13 18.03 -19.83
N VAL A 78 26.35 17.02 -20.66
CA VAL A 78 25.39 15.94 -20.92
C VAL A 78 25.27 15.03 -19.71
N LYS A 79 26.41 14.68 -19.09
CA LYS A 79 26.46 13.90 -17.85
C LYS A 79 25.72 14.58 -16.71
N ASP A 80 25.97 15.87 -16.50
CA ASP A 80 25.34 16.65 -15.43
C ASP A 80 23.82 16.73 -15.63
N ARG A 81 23.38 17.00 -16.86
CA ARG A 81 21.96 16.99 -17.21
C ARG A 81 21.31 15.63 -16.98
N LEU A 82 21.96 14.55 -17.43
CA LEU A 82 21.44 13.19 -17.27
C LEU A 82 21.32 12.82 -15.79
N ASN A 83 22.30 13.21 -14.97
CA ASN A 83 22.28 13.02 -13.52
C ASN A 83 21.14 13.78 -12.84
N ILE A 84 20.88 15.03 -13.23
CA ILE A 84 19.77 15.84 -12.72
C ILE A 84 18.43 15.19 -13.04
N GLU A 85 18.23 14.74 -14.28
CA GLU A 85 16.99 14.06 -14.68
C GLU A 85 16.80 12.74 -13.94
N ALA A 86 17.86 11.94 -13.80
CA ALA A 86 17.80 10.68 -13.06
C ALA A 86 17.55 10.89 -11.56
N GLU A 87 18.09 11.95 -10.96
CA GLU A 87 17.81 12.32 -9.57
C GLU A 87 16.36 12.77 -9.41
N ARG A 88 15.85 13.58 -10.33
CA ARG A 88 14.45 14.02 -10.34
C ARG A 88 13.49 12.84 -10.47
N HIS A 89 13.78 11.89 -11.36
CA HIS A 89 12.99 10.68 -11.51
C HIS A 89 12.99 9.85 -10.22
N GLY A 90 14.17 9.63 -9.62
CA GLY A 90 14.29 8.95 -8.32
C GLY A 90 13.46 9.61 -7.22
N LYS A 91 13.55 10.94 -7.06
CA LYS A 91 12.74 11.69 -6.09
C LYS A 91 11.24 11.55 -6.34
N ALA A 92 10.81 11.61 -7.60
CA ALA A 92 9.40 11.46 -7.96
C ALA A 92 8.87 10.05 -7.60
N THR A 93 9.66 9.00 -7.86
CA THR A 93 9.30 7.62 -7.50
C THR A 93 9.21 7.43 -5.99
N ILE A 94 10.18 7.97 -5.23
CA ILE A 94 10.15 7.94 -3.76
C ILE A 94 8.89 8.62 -3.22
N SER A 95 8.56 9.82 -3.73
CA SER A 95 7.37 10.55 -3.30
C SER A 95 6.07 9.80 -3.62
N ARG A 96 5.99 9.14 -4.79
CA ARG A 96 4.82 8.34 -5.17
C ARG A 96 4.65 7.13 -4.26
N SER A 97 5.72 6.37 -4.02
CA SER A 97 5.70 5.22 -3.10
C SER A 97 5.23 5.65 -1.70
N LEU A 98 5.74 6.79 -1.20
CA LEU A 98 5.31 7.36 0.08
C LEU A 98 3.82 7.73 0.10
N GLU A 99 3.33 8.36 -0.98
CA GLU A 99 1.93 8.76 -1.10
C GLU A 99 0.98 7.55 -1.14
N GLU A 100 1.30 6.53 -1.93
CA GLU A 100 0.53 5.28 -2.01
C GLU A 100 0.50 4.57 -0.66
N ASN A 101 1.65 4.50 0.02
CA ASN A 101 1.76 3.90 1.33
C ASN A 101 0.94 4.66 2.39
N ASN A 102 1.00 6.00 2.38
CA ASN A 102 0.18 6.84 3.25
C ASN A 102 -1.32 6.64 3.01
N ARG A 103 -1.74 6.50 1.74
CA ARG A 103 -3.13 6.18 1.41
C ARG A 103 -3.55 4.85 2.00
N HIS A 104 -2.76 3.80 1.82
CA HIS A 104 -3.04 2.47 2.39
C HIS A 104 -3.10 2.49 3.92
N PHE A 105 -2.24 3.25 4.58
CA PHE A 105 -2.27 3.44 6.03
C PHE A 105 -3.56 4.13 6.48
N SER A 106 -3.95 5.22 5.81
CA SER A 106 -5.17 5.94 6.13
C SER A 106 -6.41 5.06 5.96
N GLU A 107 -6.47 4.25 4.90
CA GLU A 107 -7.55 3.29 4.68
C GLU A 107 -7.61 2.22 5.78
N ALA A 108 -6.46 1.68 6.18
CA ALA A 108 -6.38 0.70 7.27
C ALA A 108 -6.87 1.28 8.60
N ARG A 109 -6.48 2.53 8.90
CA ARG A 109 -6.94 3.26 10.10
C ARG A 109 -8.46 3.45 10.09
N GLU A 110 -9.02 3.91 8.98
CA GLU A 110 -10.46 4.14 8.84
C GLU A 110 -11.26 2.84 8.99
N ARG A 111 -10.76 1.74 8.40
CA ARG A 111 -11.38 0.42 8.56
C ARG A 111 -11.34 -0.05 10.01
N LEU A 112 -10.21 0.16 10.70
CA LEU A 112 -10.07 -0.19 12.11
C LEU A 112 -11.04 0.61 12.99
N GLU A 113 -11.20 1.90 12.72
CA GLU A 113 -12.12 2.78 13.44
C GLU A 113 -13.57 2.34 13.26
N LYS A 114 -14.01 2.12 12.01
CA LYS A 114 -15.36 1.60 11.70
C LYS A 114 -15.62 0.26 12.37
N TRP A 115 -14.68 -0.66 12.27
CA TRP A 115 -14.79 -1.98 12.90
C TRP A 115 -14.89 -1.87 14.42
N ALA A 116 -14.11 -0.98 15.06
CA ALA A 116 -14.16 -0.75 16.49
C ALA A 116 -15.53 -0.23 16.94
N ASP A 117 -16.06 0.78 16.24
CA ASP A 117 -17.38 1.36 16.51
C ASP A 117 -18.49 0.32 16.37
N ASP A 118 -18.47 -0.46 15.29
CA ASP A 118 -19.43 -1.53 15.04
C ASP A 118 -19.40 -2.60 16.14
N MET A 119 -18.20 -2.96 16.62
CA MET A 119 -18.05 -3.99 17.64
C MET A 119 -18.51 -3.55 19.01
N VAL A 120 -18.18 -2.32 19.41
CA VAL A 120 -18.67 -1.73 20.65
C VAL A 120 -20.20 -1.62 20.61
N LEU A 121 -20.75 -1.06 19.53
CA LEU A 121 -22.20 -0.89 19.38
C LEU A 121 -22.94 -2.23 19.44
N ALA A 122 -22.43 -3.26 18.78
CA ALA A 122 -23.01 -4.59 18.82
C ALA A 122 -23.03 -5.17 20.25
N ALA A 123 -21.89 -5.12 20.95
CA ALA A 123 -21.77 -5.65 22.31
C ALA A 123 -22.66 -4.89 23.32
N GLU A 124 -22.72 -3.56 23.21
CA GLU A 124 -23.59 -2.72 24.04
C GLU A 124 -25.07 -3.02 23.79
N LYS A 125 -25.46 -3.19 22.53
CA LYS A 125 -26.84 -3.53 22.14
C LYS A 125 -27.25 -4.89 22.71
N GLU A 126 -26.41 -5.92 22.56
CA GLU A 126 -26.71 -7.24 23.11
C GLU A 126 -26.87 -7.24 24.64
N LEU A 127 -26.05 -6.44 25.34
CA LEU A 127 -26.15 -6.26 26.78
C LEU A 127 -27.43 -5.51 27.16
N LYS A 128 -27.82 -4.48 26.39
CA LYS A 128 -29.06 -3.73 26.59
C LYS A 128 -30.28 -4.63 26.42
N ASP A 129 -30.35 -5.40 25.33
CA ASP A 129 -31.45 -6.33 25.04
C ASP A 129 -31.61 -7.36 26.17
N THR A 130 -30.50 -7.89 26.68
CA THR A 130 -30.51 -8.83 27.81
C THR A 130 -31.04 -8.18 29.09
N LYS A 131 -30.64 -6.94 29.39
CA LYS A 131 -31.19 -6.17 30.53
C LYS A 131 -32.68 -5.91 30.39
N GLU A 132 -33.16 -5.60 29.19
CA GLU A 132 -34.58 -5.38 28.91
C GLU A 132 -35.38 -6.67 29.08
N ARG A 133 -34.86 -7.81 28.61
CA ARG A 133 -35.49 -9.11 28.81
C ARG A 133 -35.59 -9.50 30.28
N ILE A 134 -34.54 -9.26 31.07
CA ILE A 134 -34.56 -9.47 32.53
C ILE A 134 -35.65 -8.61 33.17
N LYS A 135 -35.74 -7.32 32.82
CA LYS A 135 -36.80 -6.43 33.34
C LYS A 135 -38.21 -6.94 33.00
N ALA A 136 -38.42 -7.40 31.78
CA ALA A 136 -39.70 -7.95 31.34
C ALA A 136 -40.09 -9.21 32.12
N LEU A 137 -39.17 -10.16 32.27
CA LEU A 137 -39.42 -11.39 33.04
C LEU A 137 -39.63 -11.11 34.53
N THR A 138 -38.90 -10.15 35.11
CA THR A 138 -39.13 -9.74 36.51
C THR A 138 -40.53 -9.17 36.72
N ARG A 139 -41.07 -8.44 35.73
CA ARG A 139 -42.47 -7.99 35.78
C ARG A 139 -43.44 -9.17 35.67
N GLN A 140 -43.18 -10.11 34.76
CA GLN A 140 -44.00 -11.31 34.58
C GLN A 140 -44.00 -12.19 35.84
N ALA A 141 -42.86 -12.34 36.51
CA ALA A 141 -42.71 -13.11 37.75
C ALA A 141 -43.63 -12.58 38.88
N ARG A 142 -43.90 -11.27 38.91
CA ARG A 142 -44.80 -10.64 39.89
C ARG A 142 -46.28 -10.88 39.59
N LEU A 143 -46.61 -11.22 38.35
CA LEU A 143 -47.98 -11.49 37.89
C LEU A 143 -48.31 -12.98 37.87
N ALA A 144 -47.32 -13.86 38.06
CA ALA A 144 -47.50 -15.31 38.05
C ALA A 144 -48.43 -15.75 39.19
N THR A 145 -49.40 -16.60 38.86
CA THR A 145 -50.42 -17.06 39.81
C THR A 145 -50.13 -18.44 40.38
N THR A 146 -49.16 -19.16 39.79
CA THR A 146 -48.76 -20.51 40.22
C THR A 146 -47.27 -20.55 40.60
N THR A 147 -46.94 -21.39 41.58
CA THR A 147 -45.56 -21.62 42.02
C THR A 147 -44.69 -22.19 40.90
N GLU A 148 -45.26 -23.03 40.04
CA GLU A 148 -44.55 -23.64 38.91
C GLU A 148 -44.18 -22.61 37.83
N GLU A 149 -45.11 -21.72 37.48
CA GLU A 149 -44.83 -20.60 36.57
C GLU A 149 -43.78 -19.65 37.16
N GLN A 150 -43.88 -19.35 38.46
CA GLN A 150 -42.91 -18.51 39.16
C GLN A 150 -41.51 -19.14 39.15
N HIS A 151 -41.39 -20.45 39.40
CA HIS A 151 -40.12 -21.17 39.34
C HIS A 151 -39.49 -21.10 37.94
N LYS A 152 -40.27 -21.38 36.89
CA LYS A 152 -39.81 -21.33 35.50
C LYS A 152 -39.30 -19.94 35.10
N ILE A 153 -39.99 -18.88 35.50
CA ILE A 153 -39.55 -17.50 35.22
C ILE A 153 -38.26 -17.18 35.98
N GLN A 154 -38.12 -17.62 37.23
CA GLN A 154 -36.88 -17.42 38.00
C GLN A 154 -35.68 -18.13 37.37
N GLU A 155 -35.85 -19.35 36.85
CA GLU A 155 -34.78 -20.05 36.12
C GLU A 155 -34.32 -19.26 34.89
N GLN A 156 -35.27 -18.75 34.10
CA GLN A 156 -34.94 -17.90 32.94
C GLN A 156 -34.21 -16.62 33.32
N ILE A 157 -34.62 -15.96 34.41
CA ILE A 157 -33.92 -14.78 34.94
C ILE A 157 -32.49 -15.15 35.35
N ARG A 158 -32.30 -16.27 36.07
CA ARG A 158 -30.97 -16.74 36.50
C ARG A 158 -30.03 -16.96 35.32
N ASP A 159 -30.52 -17.53 34.23
CA ASP A 159 -29.70 -17.79 33.05
C ASP A 159 -29.37 -16.51 32.27
N LEU A 160 -30.32 -15.57 32.17
CA LEU A 160 -30.05 -14.24 31.60
C LEU A 160 -29.09 -13.41 32.45
N GLU A 161 -29.12 -13.54 33.78
CA GLU A 161 -28.15 -12.90 34.68
C GLU A 161 -26.73 -13.42 34.45
N LYS A 162 -26.56 -14.74 34.24
CA LYS A 162 -25.28 -15.32 33.82
C LYS A 162 -24.84 -14.78 32.45
N LYS A 163 -25.76 -14.69 31.49
CA LYS A 163 -25.49 -14.13 30.16
C LYS A 163 -25.04 -12.66 30.25
N LYS A 164 -25.75 -11.84 31.03
CA LYS A 164 -25.41 -10.43 31.28
C LYS A 164 -24.00 -10.26 31.83
N ARG A 165 -23.57 -11.14 32.75
CA ARG A 165 -22.20 -11.11 33.30
C ARG A 165 -21.16 -11.44 32.22
N ARG A 166 -21.41 -12.45 31.38
CA ARG A 166 -20.52 -12.80 30.27
C ARG A 166 -20.42 -11.68 29.24
N GLN A 167 -21.53 -11.06 28.86
CA GLN A 167 -21.54 -9.93 27.92
C GLN A 167 -20.77 -8.73 28.43
N ARG A 168 -20.84 -8.43 29.74
CA ARG A 168 -19.99 -7.38 30.34
C ARG A 168 -18.51 -7.69 30.21
N GLN A 169 -18.12 -8.95 30.45
CA GLN A 169 -16.72 -9.35 30.26
C GLN A 169 -16.29 -9.20 28.80
N SER A 170 -17.14 -9.66 27.88
CA SER A 170 -16.89 -9.57 26.44
C SER A 170 -16.71 -8.13 25.94
N ILE A 171 -17.35 -7.14 26.57
CA ILE A 171 -17.11 -5.72 26.22
C ILE A 171 -15.66 -5.35 26.52
N PHE A 172 -15.14 -5.70 27.70
CA PHE A 172 -13.73 -5.44 28.03
C PHE A 172 -12.78 -6.18 27.08
N ASP A 173 -13.09 -7.44 26.76
CA ASP A 173 -12.26 -8.22 25.84
C ASP A 173 -12.23 -7.59 24.43
N ILE A 174 -13.35 -7.02 23.96
CA ILE A 174 -13.44 -6.29 22.69
C ILE A 174 -12.66 -4.97 22.76
N GLU A 175 -12.77 -4.22 23.86
CA GLU A 175 -12.02 -2.97 24.08
C GLU A 175 -10.51 -3.22 24.04
N ASP A 176 -10.04 -4.29 24.70
CA ASP A 176 -8.63 -4.71 24.69
C ASP A 176 -8.18 -5.11 23.28
N GLU A 177 -9.03 -5.81 22.50
CA GLU A 177 -8.72 -6.14 21.10
C GLU A 177 -8.58 -4.89 20.23
N ILE A 178 -9.46 -3.89 20.43
CA ILE A 178 -9.40 -2.61 19.72
C ILE A 178 -8.10 -1.88 20.05
N VAL A 179 -7.71 -1.82 21.32
CA VAL A 179 -6.45 -1.21 21.76
C VAL A 179 -5.26 -1.94 21.12
N GLY A 180 -5.20 -3.27 21.22
CA GLY A 180 -4.10 -4.05 20.66
C GLY A 180 -3.95 -3.86 19.15
N LYS A 181 -5.05 -3.77 18.39
CA LYS A 181 -5.00 -3.47 16.96
C LYS A 181 -4.57 -2.04 16.65
N ARG A 182 -4.94 -1.06 17.48
CA ARG A 182 -4.49 0.33 17.35
C ARG A 182 -2.98 0.44 17.59
N ASP A 183 -2.48 -0.20 18.63
CA ASP A 183 -1.06 -0.22 18.96
C ASP A 183 -0.24 -0.86 17.84
N ALA A 184 -0.70 -1.99 17.30
CA ALA A 184 -0.07 -2.61 16.13
C ALA A 184 -0.02 -1.69 14.90
N LEU A 185 -1.07 -0.87 14.70
CA LEU A 185 -1.11 0.13 13.62
C LEU A 185 -0.09 1.26 13.87
N ILE A 186 0.07 1.71 15.12
CA ILE A 186 1.05 2.73 15.51
C ILE A 186 2.48 2.21 15.29
N GLU A 187 2.79 1.00 15.75
CA GLU A 187 4.11 0.40 15.52
C GLU A 187 4.43 0.25 14.02
N ALA A 188 3.43 -0.09 13.21
CA ALA A 188 3.59 -0.15 11.77
C ALA A 188 3.91 1.23 11.17
N LEU A 189 3.30 2.29 11.69
CA LEU A 189 3.59 3.68 11.28
C LEU A 189 5.01 4.09 11.66
N GLU A 190 5.45 3.80 12.89
CA GLU A 190 6.78 4.16 13.38
C GLU A 190 7.89 3.47 12.57
N ARG A 191 7.73 2.17 12.29
CA ARG A 191 8.66 1.43 11.42
C ARG A 191 8.74 2.03 10.01
N ARG A 192 7.63 2.55 9.48
CA ARG A 192 7.59 3.20 8.16
C ARG A 192 8.28 4.55 8.14
N MET A 193 8.21 5.34 9.22
CA MET A 193 8.93 6.62 9.30
C MET A 193 10.45 6.47 9.29
N ALA A 194 10.98 5.28 9.62
CA ALA A 194 12.42 4.98 9.61
C ALA A 194 13.00 4.63 8.21
N GLN A 195 12.30 4.96 7.13
CA GLN A 195 12.64 4.62 5.74
C GLN A 195 14.10 4.93 5.38
N LYS A 196 14.73 3.99 4.67
CA LYS A 196 16.04 4.19 4.02
C LYS A 196 15.90 4.04 2.52
N THR A 197 16.47 4.98 1.77
CA THR A 197 16.53 4.90 0.31
C THR A 197 17.98 4.75 -0.13
N THR A 198 18.21 3.85 -1.08
CA THR A 198 19.54 3.67 -1.69
C THR A 198 19.39 3.67 -3.20
N THR A 199 20.32 4.36 -3.87
CA THR A 199 20.32 4.50 -5.32
C THR A 199 21.68 4.08 -5.85
N GLU A 200 21.67 3.20 -6.84
CA GLU A 200 22.85 2.67 -7.50
C GLU A 200 22.73 2.88 -9.02
N GLU A 201 23.76 3.42 -9.65
CA GLU A 201 23.85 3.48 -11.11
C GLU A 201 24.31 2.13 -11.65
N LEU A 202 23.52 1.52 -12.54
CA LEU A 202 23.86 0.25 -13.15
C LEU A 202 24.68 0.45 -14.42
N PHE A 203 24.22 1.35 -15.29
CA PHE A 203 24.96 1.73 -16.50
C PHE A 203 24.46 3.05 -17.08
N THR A 204 25.32 3.65 -17.91
CA THR A 204 24.98 4.74 -18.81
C THR A 204 25.37 4.34 -20.24
N ILE A 205 24.46 4.52 -21.19
CA ILE A 205 24.71 4.22 -22.61
C ILE A 205 24.36 5.40 -23.51
N ARG A 206 25.12 5.52 -24.59
CA ARG A 206 24.68 6.19 -25.81
C ARG A 206 23.80 5.22 -26.60
N TRP A 207 22.60 5.65 -26.97
CA TRP A 207 21.70 4.87 -27.80
C TRP A 207 21.53 5.53 -29.17
N THR A 208 21.32 4.70 -30.18
CA THR A 208 20.92 5.07 -31.54
C THR A 208 19.88 4.06 -32.01
N VAL A 209 18.86 4.50 -32.73
CA VAL A 209 17.85 3.61 -33.34
C VAL A 209 18.03 3.62 -34.86
N ALA A 210 18.31 2.46 -35.45
CA ALA A 210 18.51 2.26 -36.89
C ALA A 210 17.27 1.70 -37.59
#